data_AF-A0A1R1JUE7-F1
#
_entry.id   AF-A0A1R1JUE7-F1
#
_cell.length_a   1.000
_cell.length_b   1.000
_cell.length_c   1.000
_cell.angle_alpha   90.00
_cell.angle_beta   90.00
_cell.angle_gamma   90.00
#
_symmetry.space_group_name_H-M   'P 1'
#
loop_
_entity.id
_entity.type
_entity.pdbx_description
1 polymer ?
#
loop_
_entity_poly.entity_id
_entity_poly.type
_entity_poly.pdbx_seq_one_letter_code
_entity_poly.pdbx_strand_id
1 'polypeptide(L)'
;MPKTYPLEIESAGEDTYILMSRGHHDPHEFMRQARADGYEWPLGMPKHYWTKRIPASKDSGYSCYYVMVEKGTRGAFPTTYAHEAYGEERYEALCAQAHPDHKDGGAVYG
;
A
#
# COMPACT_ATOMS: atom_id res chain seq x y z
N MET A 1 3.66 25.37 -2.86
CA MET A 1 3.89 24.43 -1.75
C MET A 1 3.37 23.06 -2.16
N PRO A 2 4.08 21.96 -1.89
CA PRO A 2 3.51 20.62 -2.07
C PRO A 2 2.24 20.51 -1.22
N LYS A 3 1.19 19.88 -1.75
CA LYS A 3 0.01 19.58 -0.93
C LYS A 3 0.39 18.48 0.06
N THR A 4 0.33 18.78 1.35
CA THR A 4 0.40 17.76 2.40
C THR A 4 -0.96 17.13 2.54
N TYR A 5 -1.00 15.81 2.61
CA TYR A 5 -2.22 15.06 2.85
C TYR A 5 -2.11 14.38 4.23
N PRO A 6 -3.20 14.28 5.00
CA PRO A 6 -3.20 13.47 6.20
C PRO A 6 -3.06 11.99 5.83
N LEU A 7 -2.41 11.22 6.71
CA LEU A 7 -2.35 9.77 6.58
C LEU A 7 -3.69 9.18 7.02
N GLU A 8 -4.59 9.02 6.05
CA GLU A 8 -5.90 8.40 6.21
C GLU A 8 -5.95 7.15 5.33
N ILE A 9 -6.14 5.97 5.94
CA ILE A 9 -6.21 4.70 5.23
C ILE A 9 -7.66 4.45 4.80
N GLU A 10 -7.84 4.16 3.52
CA GLU A 10 -9.12 3.84 2.91
C GLU A 10 -9.05 2.46 2.24
N SER A 11 -10.11 1.66 2.37
CA SER A 11 -10.29 0.46 1.55
C SER A 11 -10.74 0.88 0.15
N ALA A 12 -9.95 0.54 -0.87
CA ALA A 12 -10.24 0.89 -2.26
C ALA A 12 -10.89 -0.24 -3.07
N GLY A 13 -10.97 -1.44 -2.49
CA GLY A 13 -11.60 -2.61 -3.10
C GLY A 13 -12.83 -3.07 -2.30
N GLU A 14 -13.71 -3.79 -3.00
CA GLU A 14 -14.81 -4.54 -2.39
C GLU A 14 -14.34 -5.98 -2.11
N ASP A 15 -14.16 -6.79 -3.17
CA ASP A 15 -13.67 -8.18 -3.06
C ASP A 15 -12.13 -8.30 -3.06
N THR A 16 -11.41 -7.21 -3.30
CA THR A 16 -9.94 -7.19 -3.31
C THR A 16 -9.43 -6.43 -2.09
N TYR A 17 -8.57 -7.06 -1.31
CA TYR A 17 -7.93 -6.43 -0.15
C TYR A 17 -6.91 -5.39 -0.61
N ILE A 18 -7.40 -4.19 -0.87
CA ILE A 18 -6.63 -3.04 -1.34
C ILE A 18 -6.80 -1.91 -0.35
N LEU A 19 -5.68 -1.41 0.17
CA LEU A 19 -5.64 -0.21 0.98
C LEU A 19 -4.94 0.91 0.22
N MET A 20 -5.46 2.13 0.36
CA MET A 20 -4.82 3.32 -0.17
C MET A 20 -4.88 4.48 0.83
N SER A 21 -4.00 5.44 0.65
CA SER A 21 -4.12 6.76 1.27
C SER A 21 -3.79 7.82 0.23
N ARG A 22 -4.45 8.96 0.30
CA ARG A 22 -4.13 10.10 -0.56
C ARG A 22 -2.85 10.75 -0.05
N GLY A 23 -1.78 10.78 -0.85
CA GLY A 23 -0.45 11.25 -0.46
C GLY A 23 0.63 10.24 -0.81
N HIS A 24 1.89 10.68 -0.90
CA HIS A 24 3.06 9.79 -0.96
C HIS A 24 3.67 9.69 0.44
N HIS A 25 3.03 8.89 1.28
CA HIS A 25 3.43 8.65 2.68
C HIS A 25 4.55 7.61 2.78
N ASP A 26 5.32 7.65 3.88
CA ASP A 26 6.30 6.60 4.18
C ASP A 26 5.62 5.22 4.23
N PRO A 27 6.15 4.19 3.54
CA PRO A 27 5.54 2.86 3.53
C PRO A 27 5.38 2.24 4.91
N HIS A 28 6.29 2.50 5.85
CA HIS A 28 6.23 1.94 7.20
C HIS A 28 5.22 2.68 8.07
N GLU A 29 5.10 4.00 7.94
CA GLU A 29 4.02 4.78 8.56
C GLU A 29 2.65 4.34 8.06
N PHE A 30 2.51 4.13 6.74
CA PHE A 30 1.29 3.61 6.14
C PHE A 30 0.89 2.25 6.74
N MET A 31 1.85 1.30 6.81
CA MET A 31 1.58 -0.01 7.38
C MET A 31 1.24 0.05 8.87
N ARG A 32 1.92 0.91 9.65
CA ARG A 32 1.59 1.11 11.07
C ARG A 32 0.16 1.63 11.23
N GLN A 33 -0.24 2.62 10.44
CA GLN A 33 -1.59 3.16 10.50
C GLN A 33 -2.63 2.12 10.06
N ALA A 34 -2.37 1.37 8.98
CA ALA A 34 -3.28 0.32 8.53
C ALA A 34 -3.54 -0.72 9.63
N ARG A 35 -2.51 -1.12 10.39
CA ARG A 35 -2.69 -2.02 11.54
C ARG A 35 -3.43 -1.34 12.69
N ALA A 36 -3.16 -0.07 12.97
CA ALA A 36 -3.86 0.69 14.00
C ALA A 36 -5.37 0.86 13.69
N ASP A 37 -5.72 0.97 12.40
CA ASP A 37 -7.09 1.07 11.92
C ASP A 37 -7.82 -0.29 11.87
N GLY A 38 -7.13 -1.39 12.23
CA GLY A 38 -7.71 -2.73 12.36
C GLY A 38 -7.64 -3.58 11.09
N TYR A 39 -6.88 -3.17 10.07
CA TYR A 39 -6.66 -4.00 8.88
C TYR A 39 -5.61 -5.07 9.16
N GLU A 40 -6.04 -6.32 9.36
CA GLU A 40 -5.16 -7.44 9.73
C GLU A 40 -4.70 -8.31 8.55
N TRP A 41 -5.24 -8.07 7.36
CA TRP A 41 -4.94 -8.88 6.18
C TRP A 41 -3.46 -8.79 5.76
N PRO A 42 -2.90 -9.84 5.14
CA PRO A 42 -1.53 -9.82 4.67
C PRO A 42 -1.41 -8.89 3.46
N LEU A 43 -0.58 -7.86 3.57
CA LEU A 43 -0.38 -6.84 2.54
C LEU A 43 1.07 -6.88 2.05
N GLY A 44 1.27 -6.53 0.78
CA GLY A 44 2.61 -6.29 0.24
C GLY A 44 3.18 -4.93 0.69
N MET A 45 4.43 -4.68 0.30
CA MET A 45 5.06 -3.37 0.52
C MET A 45 4.26 -2.24 -0.14
N PRO A 46 3.86 -1.17 0.59
CA PRO A 46 3.17 -0.04 -0.02
C PRO A 46 4.02 0.65 -1.08
N LYS A 47 3.37 1.05 -2.18
CA LYS A 47 4.00 1.70 -3.34
C LYS A 47 3.35 3.05 -3.63
N HIS A 48 4.13 3.96 -4.20
CA HIS A 48 3.66 5.29 -4.59
C HIS A 48 3.17 5.30 -6.04
N TYR A 49 1.95 5.79 -6.23
CA TYR A 49 1.33 5.97 -7.54
C TYR A 49 0.74 7.36 -7.68
N TRP A 50 0.37 7.72 -8.91
CA TRP A 50 -0.56 8.81 -9.16
C TRP A 50 -1.90 8.21 -9.53
N THR A 51 -2.97 8.61 -8.86
CA THR A 51 -4.31 8.07 -9.07
C THR A 51 -5.26 9.16 -9.52
N LYS A 52 -6.20 8.82 -10.39
CA LYS A 52 -7.33 9.67 -10.76
C LYS A 52 -8.63 8.92 -10.47
N ARG A 53 -9.63 9.64 -9.98
CA ARG A 53 -11.00 9.14 -9.89
C ARG A 53 -11.74 9.39 -11.20
N ILE A 54 -12.35 8.35 -11.76
CA ILE A 54 -13.26 8.46 -12.89
C ILE A 54 -14.67 8.03 -12.45
N PRO A 55 -15.74 8.65 -12.99
CA PRO A 55 -17.10 8.20 -12.70
C PRO A 55 -17.27 6.73 -13.10
N ALA A 56 -17.90 5.95 -12.23
CA ALA A 56 -18.27 4.58 -12.59
C ALA A 56 -19.56 4.59 -13.45
N SER A 57 -19.80 3.51 -14.19
CA SER A 57 -21.05 3.37 -14.93
C SER A 57 -22.22 3.23 -13.97
N LYS A 58 -23.41 3.67 -14.39
CA LYS A 58 -24.62 3.68 -13.53
C LYS A 58 -25.00 2.31 -12.98
N ASP A 59 -24.64 1.24 -13.69
CA ASP A 59 -24.99 -0.13 -13.37
C ASP A 59 -23.88 -0.89 -12.61
N SER A 60 -22.81 -0.20 -12.21
CA SER A 60 -21.63 -0.83 -11.60
C SER A 60 -21.70 -1.02 -10.09
N GLY A 61 -22.62 -0.37 -9.39
CA GLY A 61 -22.66 -0.35 -7.92
C GLY A 61 -21.63 0.58 -7.25
N TYR A 62 -20.70 1.16 -8.01
CA TYR A 62 -19.68 2.08 -7.49
C TYR A 62 -20.01 3.54 -7.81
N SER A 63 -19.52 4.46 -6.97
CA SER A 63 -19.58 5.90 -7.25
C SER A 63 -18.47 6.34 -8.21
N CYS A 64 -17.28 5.74 -8.10
CA CYS A 64 -16.13 6.02 -8.94
C CYS A 64 -15.14 4.84 -9.00
N TYR A 65 -14.31 4.83 -10.04
CA TYR A 65 -13.13 3.97 -10.11
C TYR A 65 -11.85 4.77 -9.84
N TYR A 66 -10.93 4.14 -9.13
CA TYR A 66 -9.57 4.62 -8.96
C TYR A 66 -8.69 4.05 -10.06
N VAL A 67 -8.09 4.93 -10.87
CA VAL A 67 -7.23 4.55 -11.99
C VAL A 67 -5.83 5.07 -11.75
N MET A 68 -4.83 4.19 -11.79
CA MET A 68 -3.41 4.57 -11.77
C MET A 68 -3.05 5.26 -13.09
N VAL A 69 -2.39 6.42 -13.01
CA VAL A 69 -2.07 7.30 -14.14
C VAL A 69 -0.65 7.86 -13.98
N GLU A 70 -0.18 8.57 -15.00
CA GLU A 70 1.09 9.28 -14.94
C GLU A 70 1.01 10.57 -14.11
N LYS A 71 2.15 10.94 -13.51
CA LYS A 71 2.32 12.23 -12.84
C LYS A 71 1.97 13.39 -13.78
N GLY A 72 1.17 14.33 -13.29
CA GLY A 72 0.77 15.52 -14.07
C GLY A 72 -0.48 15.31 -14.92
N THR A 73 -1.01 14.09 -15.01
CA THR A 73 -2.33 13.84 -15.61
C THR A 73 -3.39 14.72 -14.94
N ARG A 74 -4.23 15.40 -15.73
CA ARG A 74 -5.27 16.30 -15.19
C ARG A 74 -6.20 15.54 -14.23
N GLY A 75 -6.24 16.01 -12.99
CA GLY A 75 -7.04 15.42 -11.91
C GLY A 75 -6.35 14.28 -11.15
N ALA A 76 -5.09 13.96 -11.48
CA ALA A 76 -4.30 13.01 -10.72
C ALA A 76 -3.91 13.57 -9.35
N PHE A 77 -3.83 12.69 -8.36
CA PHE A 77 -3.33 12.97 -7.03
C PHE A 77 -2.33 11.87 -6.60
N PRO A 78 -1.35 12.19 -5.73
CA PRO A 78 -0.44 11.18 -5.21
C PRO A 78 -1.18 10.20 -4.32
N THR A 79 -0.79 8.93 -4.35
CA THR A 79 -1.39 7.84 -3.59
C THR A 79 -0.33 6.88 -3.09
N THR A 80 -0.42 6.46 -1.83
CA THR A 80 0.28 5.29 -1.31
C THR A 80 -0.71 4.13 -1.34
N TYR A 81 -0.31 3.01 -1.94
CA TYR A 81 -1.18 1.89 -2.28
C TYR A 81 -0.55 0.57 -1.84
N ALA A 82 -1.32 -0.29 -1.18
CA ALA A 82 -0.95 -1.66 -0.87
C ALA A 82 -2.09 -2.60 -1.28
N HIS A 83 -1.74 -3.80 -1.74
CA HIS A 83 -2.68 -4.87 -2.05
C HIS A 83 -2.27 -6.13 -1.29
N GLU A 84 -3.18 -7.10 -1.23
CA GLU A 84 -2.87 -8.40 -0.66
C GLU A 84 -1.61 -9.00 -1.27
N ALA A 85 -0.79 -9.60 -0.41
CA ALA A 85 0.37 -10.37 -0.82
C ALA A 85 0.52 -11.58 0.10
N TYR A 86 1.18 -12.63 -0.38
CA TYR A 86 1.33 -13.89 0.34
C TYR A 86 2.78 -14.35 0.34
N GLY A 87 3.12 -15.26 1.26
CA GLY A 87 4.47 -15.82 1.36
C GLY A 87 5.53 -14.75 1.60
N GLU A 88 6.56 -14.76 0.75
CA GLU A 88 7.74 -13.89 0.80
C GLU A 88 7.47 -12.46 0.29
N GLU A 89 6.34 -12.24 -0.38
CA GLU A 89 5.97 -10.92 -0.91
C GLU A 89 5.24 -10.05 0.13
N ARG A 90 4.92 -10.62 1.30
CA ARG A 90 4.30 -9.87 2.41
C ARG A 90 5.26 -8.82 2.96
N TYR A 91 4.70 -7.69 3.35
CA TYR A 91 5.43 -6.59 3.98
C TYR A 91 6.34 -7.08 5.11
N GLU A 92 5.83 -7.92 6.03
CA GLU A 92 6.61 -8.42 7.16
C GLU A 92 7.77 -9.32 6.71
N ALA A 93 7.58 -10.13 5.66
CA ALA A 93 8.63 -10.99 5.11
C ALA A 93 9.71 -10.17 4.39
N LEU A 94 9.31 -9.16 3.61
CA LEU A 94 10.21 -8.23 2.93
C LEU A 94 11.04 -7.42 3.93
N CYS A 95 10.43 -6.94 5.02
CA CYS A 95 11.14 -6.25 6.10
C CYS A 95 12.15 -7.17 6.80
N ALA A 96 11.80 -8.43 7.05
CA ALA A 96 12.71 -9.41 7.66
C ALA A 96 13.90 -9.75 6.74
N GLN A 97 13.71 -9.78 5.43
CA GLN A 97 14.79 -9.99 4.46
C GLN A 97 15.71 -8.76 4.33
N ALA A 98 15.15 -7.55 4.43
CA ALA A 98 15.91 -6.30 4.36
C ALA A 98 16.80 -6.05 5.59
N HIS A 99 16.44 -6.68 6.72
CA HIS A 99 17.26 -6.72 7.93
C HIS A 99 17.65 -8.17 8.24
N PRO A 100 18.58 -8.76 7.47
CA PRO A 100 19.11 -10.06 7.82
C PRO A 100 20.00 -9.86 9.03
N ASP A 101 19.44 -9.92 10.23
CA ASP A 101 20.24 -10.06 11.44
C ASP A 101 21.18 -11.25 11.20
N HIS A 102 22.47 -10.91 11.21
CA HIS A 102 23.61 -11.74 10.93
C HIS A 102 23.51 -13.08 11.67
N LYS A 103 23.06 -14.14 10.97
CA LYS A 103 23.22 -15.52 11.43
C LYS A 103 24.63 -16.00 11.12
N ASP A 104 25.61 -15.47 11.85
CA ASP A 104 26.86 -16.20 12.09
C ASP A 104 26.55 -17.36 13.04
N GLY A 105 26.16 -18.48 12.44
CA GLY A 105 26.03 -19.77 13.08
C GLY A 105 26.76 -20.82 12.25
N GLY A 106 27.98 -20.50 11.83
CA GLY A 106 28.88 -21.42 11.16
C GLY A 106 29.15 -22.62 12.05
N ALA A 107 28.82 -23.80 11.54
CA ALA A 107 29.15 -25.08 12.12
C ALA A 107 30.65 -25.17 12.42
N VAL A 108 31.01 -25.62 13.62
CA VAL A 108 32.30 -26.25 13.86
C VAL A 108 32.01 -27.70 14.22
N TYR A 109 32.42 -28.57 13.30
CA TYR A 109 32.48 -30.01 13.47
C TYR A 109 33.34 -30.36 14.70
N GLY A 110 32.83 -31.26 15.55
CA GLY A 110 33.62 -32.02 16.52
C GLY A 110 33.92 -33.41 16.00
#